data_AF-A0A3D0PUM1-F1
#
_entry.id   AF-A0A3D0PUM1-F1
#
_cell.length_a   1.000
_cell.length_b   1.000
_cell.length_c   1.000
_cell.angle_alpha   90.00
_cell.angle_beta   90.00
_cell.angle_gamma   90.00
#
_symmetry.space_group_name_H-M   'P 1'
#
loop_
_entity.id
_entity.type
_entity.pdbx_description
1 polymer ?
#
loop_
_entity_poly.entity_id
_entity_poly.type
_entity_poly.pdbx_seq_one_letter_code
_entity_poly.pdbx_strand_id
1 'polypeptide(L)'
;MQIPKQQERLGRGAGVLLPVASLPSRFGIGTLGREAYQFIDFLQAAGQRYWQVLPLGPTSYGDSPYQSFSAFAGNPYFIDL
;
A
#
# COMPACT_ATOMS: atom_id res chain seq x y z
N MET A 1 -35.21 -16.87 -12.22
CA MET A 1 -34.20 -15.96 -12.77
C MET A 1 -33.07 -15.83 -11.75
N GLN A 2 -32.00 -16.63 -11.86
CA GLN A 2 -30.82 -16.45 -11.01
C GLN A 2 -29.95 -15.34 -11.60
N ILE A 3 -29.69 -14.31 -10.81
CA ILE A 3 -28.67 -13.30 -11.11
C ILE A 3 -27.30 -13.98 -10.91
N PRO A 4 -26.45 -14.11 -11.94
CA PRO A 4 -25.13 -14.69 -11.73
C PRO A 4 -24.29 -13.77 -10.83
N LYS A 5 -23.76 -14.32 -9.73
CA LYS A 5 -22.74 -13.64 -8.92
C LYS A 5 -21.47 -13.49 -9.76
N GLN A 6 -21.25 -12.32 -10.32
CA GLN A 6 -19.96 -11.96 -10.92
C GLN A 6 -18.99 -11.68 -9.78
N GLN A 7 -18.27 -12.71 -9.34
CA GLN A 7 -17.04 -12.51 -8.59
C GLN A 7 -15.95 -13.26 -9.34
N GLU A 8 -15.25 -12.54 -10.22
CA GLU A 8 -13.98 -13.05 -10.72
C GLU A 8 -13.09 -13.32 -9.50
N ARG A 9 -12.84 -14.60 -9.24
CA ARG A 9 -11.89 -15.00 -8.20
C ARG A 9 -10.51 -14.56 -8.66
N LEU A 10 -9.77 -13.91 -7.76
CA LEU A 10 -8.36 -13.59 -7.96
C LEU A 10 -7.64 -14.81 -8.52
N GLY A 11 -7.00 -14.66 -9.69
CA GLY A 11 -6.17 -15.70 -10.27
C GLY A 11 -5.03 -16.08 -9.30
N ARG A 12 -4.50 -17.29 -9.40
CA ARG A 12 -3.35 -17.70 -8.58
C ARG A 12 -2.21 -16.70 -8.74
N GLY A 13 -1.68 -16.21 -7.62
CA GLY A 13 -0.59 -15.25 -7.58
C GLY A 13 0.05 -15.18 -6.20
N ALA A 14 1.23 -14.58 -6.14
CA ALA A 14 1.93 -14.26 -4.90
C ALA A 14 2.12 -12.75 -4.81
N GLY A 15 2.46 -12.26 -3.61
CA GLY A 15 2.70 -10.86 -3.37
C GLY A 15 3.53 -10.63 -2.12
N VAL A 16 3.86 -9.37 -1.88
CA VAL A 16 4.63 -8.92 -0.72
C VAL A 16 3.78 -7.98 0.13
N LEU A 17 3.82 -8.17 1.45
CA LEU A 17 3.35 -7.21 2.42
C LEU A 17 4.50 -6.24 2.75
N LEU A 18 4.33 -4.97 2.43
CA LEU A 18 5.27 -3.92 2.81
C LEU A 18 4.49 -2.62 3.08
N PRO A 19 4.51 -2.06 4.31
CA PRO A 19 3.93 -0.74 4.57
C PRO A 19 4.63 0.34 3.75
N VAL A 20 3.91 1.35 3.23
CA VAL A 20 4.50 2.48 2.48
C VAL A 20 5.59 3.19 3.28
N ALA A 21 5.36 3.38 4.58
CA ALA A 21 6.32 3.99 5.50
C ALA A 21 7.70 3.28 5.54
N SER A 22 7.74 1.99 5.20
CA SER A 22 8.95 1.17 5.20
C SER A 22 9.75 1.25 3.90
N LEU A 23 9.26 1.95 2.87
CA LEU A 23 10.03 2.19 1.67
C LEU A 23 11.30 3.01 2.01
N PRO A 24 12.42 2.77 1.31
CA PRO A 24 13.60 3.61 1.46
C PRO A 24 13.25 5.08 1.20
N SER A 25 13.83 5.98 2.00
CA SER A 25 13.60 7.41 1.84
C SER A 25 14.77 8.21 2.40
N ARG A 26 15.03 9.36 1.77
CA ARG A 26 16.01 10.34 2.26
C ARG A 26 15.44 11.27 3.33
N PHE A 27 14.13 11.26 3.53
CA PHE A 27 13.41 12.21 4.38
C PHE A 27 12.82 11.57 5.65
N GLY A 28 13.29 10.37 6.01
CA GLY A 28 12.97 9.69 7.27
C GLY A 28 11.77 8.73 7.21
N ILE A 29 10.89 8.86 6.22
CA ILE A 29 9.76 7.95 6.01
C ILE A 29 9.52 7.70 4.52
N GLY A 30 9.13 6.46 4.18
CA GLY A 30 8.76 6.10 2.82
C GLY A 30 7.54 6.87 2.30
N THR A 31 7.60 7.30 1.04
CA THR A 31 6.57 8.09 0.34
C THR A 31 6.06 7.36 -0.89
N LEU A 32 4.97 7.86 -1.49
CA LEU A 32 4.47 7.42 -2.79
C LEU A 32 5.23 8.13 -3.94
N GLY A 33 6.56 8.08 -3.87
CA GLY A 33 7.49 8.71 -4.82
C GLY A 33 8.25 7.70 -5.69
N ARG A 34 9.47 8.07 -6.08
CA ARG A 34 10.34 7.26 -6.96
C ARG A 34 10.57 5.84 -6.42
N GLU A 35 10.81 5.70 -5.13
CA GLU A 35 11.13 4.43 -4.48
C GLU A 35 9.93 3.47 -4.48
N ALA A 36 8.70 3.99 -4.47
CA ALA A 36 7.49 3.18 -4.65
C ALA A 36 7.40 2.58 -6.06
N TYR A 37 7.72 3.37 -7.09
CA TYR A 37 7.80 2.85 -8.47
C TYR A 37 8.90 1.79 -8.61
N GLN A 38 10.08 2.04 -8.05
CA GLN A 38 11.17 1.05 -8.07
C GLN A 38 10.77 -0.24 -7.36
N PHE A 39 10.00 -0.16 -6.27
CA PHE A 39 9.47 -1.34 -5.60
C PHE A 39 8.45 -2.09 -6.47
N ILE A 40 7.58 -1.38 -7.19
CA ILE A 40 6.65 -2.00 -8.15
C ILE A 40 7.42 -2.68 -9.29
N ASP A 41 8.44 -2.04 -9.85
CA ASP A 41 9.29 -2.63 -10.89
C ASP A 41 9.99 -3.90 -10.38
N PHE A 42 10.47 -3.88 -9.13
CA PHE A 42 11.00 -5.06 -8.46
C PHE A 42 9.96 -6.18 -8.33
N LEU A 43 8.74 -5.87 -7.87
CA LEU A 43 7.66 -6.85 -7.75
C LEU A 43 7.32 -7.47 -9.10
N GLN A 44 7.22 -6.64 -10.15
CA GLN A 44 6.97 -7.09 -11.51
C GLN A 44 8.08 -8.04 -11.99
N ALA A 45 9.35 -7.65 -11.84
CA ALA A 45 10.50 -8.47 -12.22
C ALA A 45 10.56 -9.80 -11.45
N ALA A 46 10.12 -9.79 -10.19
CA ALA A 46 10.03 -10.98 -9.34
C ALA A 46 8.76 -11.83 -9.57
N GLY A 47 7.92 -11.48 -10.54
CA GLY A 47 6.69 -12.19 -10.85
C GLY A 47 5.59 -12.07 -9.78
N GLN A 48 5.73 -11.12 -8.85
CA GLN A 48 4.73 -10.83 -7.84
C GLN A 48 3.56 -10.07 -8.47
N ARG A 49 2.34 -10.42 -8.07
CA ARG A 49 1.11 -9.84 -8.61
C ARG A 49 0.43 -8.87 -7.64
N TYR A 50 0.77 -8.95 -6.36
CA TYR A 50 0.11 -8.19 -5.32
C TYR A 50 1.13 -7.47 -4.45
N TRP A 51 0.81 -6.22 -4.11
CA TRP A 51 1.44 -5.49 -3.02
C TRP A 51 0.36 -5.24 -1.97
N GLN A 52 0.54 -5.80 -0.78
CA GLN A 52 -0.32 -5.52 0.35
C GLN A 52 0.32 -4.42 1.21
N VAL A 53 -0.49 -3.44 1.60
CA VAL A 53 -0.10 -2.32 2.48
C VAL A 53 -0.93 -2.34 3.77
N LEU A 54 -0.48 -1.60 4.77
CA LEU A 54 -1.28 -1.26 5.95
C LEU A 54 -2.23 -0.08 5.62
N PRO A 55 -3.22 0.25 6.48
CA PRO A 55 -4.09 1.39 6.23
C PRO A 55 -3.30 2.69 5.99
N LEU A 56 -3.75 3.48 5.02
CA LEU A 56 -3.04 4.66 4.54
C LEU A 56 -3.56 5.97 5.18
N GLY A 57 -4.32 5.87 6.26
CA GLY A 57 -4.92 7.02 6.94
C GLY A 57 -3.90 7.82 7.79
N PRO A 58 -4.19 9.10 8.09
CA PRO A 58 -3.36 9.91 8.98
C PRO A 58 -3.29 9.27 10.37
N THR A 59 -2.08 8.96 10.82
CA THR A 59 -1.85 8.34 12.12
C THR A 59 -2.06 9.34 13.26
N SER A 60 -2.61 8.85 14.37
CA SER A 60 -2.72 9.60 15.62
C SER A 60 -1.48 9.38 16.51
N TYR A 61 -1.57 9.78 17.78
CA TYR A 61 -0.53 9.51 18.77
C TYR A 61 -0.23 8.00 18.86
N GLY A 62 1.05 7.64 18.74
CA GLY A 62 1.52 6.25 18.72
C GLY A 62 1.73 5.66 17.33
N ASP A 63 1.54 6.45 16.26
CA ASP A 63 1.90 6.13 14.87
C ASP A 63 1.29 4.84 14.30
N SER A 64 0.25 4.33 14.94
CA SER A 64 -0.45 3.13 14.50
C SER A 64 -1.32 3.44 13.28
N PRO A 65 -1.17 2.71 12.14
CA PRO A 65 -2.02 2.90 10.98
C PRO A 65 -3.47 2.46 11.23
N TYR A 66 -3.73 1.75 12.33
CA TYR A 66 -5.09 1.35 12.74
C TYR A 66 -5.78 2.39 13.64
N GLN A 67 -5.08 3.45 14.02
CA GLN A 67 -5.63 4.55 14.82
C GLN A 67 -5.56 5.86 14.03
N SER A 68 -6.54 6.02 13.14
CA SER A 68 -6.62 7.17 12.23
C SER A 68 -7.65 8.22 12.68
N PHE A 69 -7.37 9.49 12.38
CA PHE A 69 -8.34 10.58 12.54
C PHE A 69 -9.48 10.53 11.52
N SER A 70 -9.33 9.76 10.44
CA SER A 70 -10.32 9.66 9.37
C SER A 70 -10.29 8.29 8.72
N ALA A 71 -11.46 7.75 8.37
CA ALA A 71 -11.59 6.54 7.56
C ALA A 71 -11.39 6.79 6.05
N PHE A 72 -11.31 8.07 5.63
CA PHE A 72 -11.29 8.46 4.21
C PHE A 72 -10.02 9.20 3.78
N ALA A 73 -9.40 9.96 4.69
CA ALA A 73 -8.23 10.76 4.34
C ALA A 73 -6.98 9.89 4.15
N GLY A 74 -6.06 10.34 3.30
CA GLY A 74 -4.71 9.78 3.21
C GLY A 74 -3.75 10.45 4.21
N ASN A 75 -2.71 9.72 4.62
CA ASN A 75 -1.66 10.24 5.50
C ASN A 75 -0.76 11.23 4.74
N PRO A 76 -0.68 12.50 5.17
CA PRO A 76 0.19 13.50 4.53
C PRO A 76 1.66 13.11 4.51
N TYR A 77 2.13 12.25 5.43
CA TYR A 77 3.51 11.78 5.45
C TYR A 77 3.90 10.93 4.23
N PHE A 78 2.93 10.43 3.45
CA PHE A 78 3.21 9.66 2.24
C PHE A 78 3.32 10.50 0.97
N ILE A 79 3.19 11.83 1.07
CA ILE A 79 3.41 12.76 -0.05
C ILE A 79 4.91 12.87 -0.32
N ASP A 80 5.31 12.72 -1.58
CA ASP A 80 6.70 12.90 -2.02
C ASP A 80 7.05 14.39 -2.11
N LEU A 81 8.28 14.75 -1.70
CA LEU A 81 8.78 16.13 -1.62
C LEU A 81 9.69 16.52 -2.78
#